data_AF-A0A537QP34-F1
#
_entry.id   AF-A0A537QP34-F1
#
_cell.length_a   1.000
_cell.length_b   1.000
_cell.length_c   1.000
_cell.angle_alpha   90.00
_cell.angle_beta   90.00
_cell.angle_gamma   90.00
#
_symmetry.space_group_name_H-M   'P 1'
#
loop_
_entity.id
_entity.type
_entity.pdbx_description
1 polymer ?
#
loop_
_entity_poly.entity_id
_entity_poly.type
_entity_poly.pdbx_seq_one_letter_code
_entity_poly.pdbx_strand_id
1 'polypeptide(L)' 'MVKEVKFLRKQADKAERMAQSANEPEITRNYLSMARGFRTQAEILKAKKQLKKKKRSISDQ' A
#
# COMPACT_ATOMS: atom_id res chain seq x y z
N MET A 1 2.22 -6.50 -11.23
CA MET A 1 2.73 -5.91 -9.96
C MET A 1 2.77 -4.38 -9.88
N VAL A 2 3.23 -3.60 -10.87
CA VAL A 2 3.13 -2.11 -10.77
C VAL A 2 1.66 -1.65 -10.67
N LYS A 3 0.77 -2.32 -11.41
CA LYS A 3 -0.68 -2.12 -11.33
C LYS A 3 -1.23 -2.40 -9.92
N GLU A 4 -0.68 -3.39 -9.22
CA GLU A 4 -1.09 -3.82 -7.89
C GLU A 4 -0.63 -2.85 -6.79
N VAL A 5 0.62 -2.36 -6.87
CA VAL A 5 1.11 -1.28 -6.00
C VAL A 5 0.28 -0.01 -6.19
N LYS A 6 -0.05 0.36 -7.44
CA LYS A 6 -0.94 1.50 -7.73
C LYS A 6 -2.35 1.28 -7.19
N PHE A 7 -2.89 0.06 -7.29
CA PHE A 7 -4.21 -0.28 -6.76
C PHE A 7 -4.25 -0.12 -5.23
N LEU A 8 -3.26 -0.66 -4.51
CA LEU A 8 -3.17 -0.52 -3.06
C LEU A 8 -3.04 0.93 -2.62
N ARG A 9 -2.25 1.74 -3.33
CA ARG A 9 -2.17 3.19 -3.07
C ARG A 9 -3.51 3.88 -3.25
N LYS A 10 -4.26 3.57 -4.31
CA LYS A 10 -5.62 4.10 -4.50
C LYS A 10 -6.59 3.67 -3.38
N GLN A 11 -6.48 2.44 -2.87
CA GLN A 11 -7.29 1.99 -1.74
C GLN A 11 -6.92 2.73 -0.45
N ALA A 12 -5.63 3.02 -0.24
CA ALA A 12 -5.19 3.86 0.87
C ALA A 12 -5.79 5.27 0.79
N ASP A 13 -5.68 5.92 -0.39
CA ASP A 13 -6.21 7.27 -0.60
C ASP A 13 -7.74 7.29 -0.42
N LYS A 14 -8.44 6.24 -0.89
CA LYS A 14 -9.89 6.10 -0.68
C LYS A 14 -10.21 5.99 0.81
N ALA A 15 -9.49 5.14 1.55
CA ALA A 15 -9.71 4.97 2.98
C ALA A 15 -9.45 6.27 3.75
N GLU A 16 -8.43 7.07 3.38
CA GLU A 16 -8.21 8.38 4.01
C GLU A 16 -9.32 9.37 3.74
N ARG A 17 -9.86 9.43 2.51
CA ARG A 17 -11.02 10.28 2.22
C ARG A 17 -12.23 9.85 3.04
N MET A 18 -12.45 8.54 3.20
CA MET A 18 -13.54 8.04 4.05
C MET A 18 -13.33 8.44 5.51
N ALA A 19 -12.09 8.36 6.02
CA ALA A 19 -11.75 8.81 7.37
C ALA A 19 -12.02 10.32 7.55
N GLN A 20 -11.66 11.14 6.56
CA GLN A 20 -11.89 12.60 6.59
C GLN A 20 -13.38 12.96 6.56
N SER A 21 -14.21 12.15 5.90
CA SER A 21 -15.66 12.34 5.84
C SER A 21 -16.43 11.71 7.01
N ALA A 22 -15.75 10.92 7.87
CA ALA A 22 -16.40 10.22 8.96
C ALA A 22 -16.58 11.16 10.16
N ASN A 23 -17.81 11.25 10.67
CA ASN A 23 -18.13 12.04 11.87
C ASN A 23 -17.81 11.28 13.17
N GLU A 24 -17.73 9.95 13.10
CA GLU A 24 -17.46 9.12 14.27
C GLU A 24 -15.96 8.83 14.42
N PRO A 25 -15.41 9.00 15.64
CA PRO A 25 -13.98 8.82 15.88
C PRO A 25 -13.54 7.36 15.69
N GLU A 26 -14.40 6.39 16.02
CA GLU A 26 -14.10 4.97 15.82
C GLU A 26 -14.03 4.62 14.34
N ILE A 27 -15.01 5.06 13.55
CA ILE A 27 -15.05 4.87 12.09
C ILE A 27 -13.82 5.53 11.44
N THR A 28 -13.49 6.75 11.86
CA THR A 28 -12.28 7.46 11.42
C THR A 28 -11.02 6.63 11.69
N ARG A 29 -10.86 6.13 12.92
CA ARG A 29 -9.71 5.31 13.32
C ARG A 29 -9.61 4.03 12.51
N ASN A 30 -10.74 3.38 12.24
CA ASN A 30 -10.80 2.16 11.44
C ASN A 30 -10.33 2.42 10.00
N TYR A 31 -10.84 3.46 9.36
CA TYR A 31 -10.40 3.83 8.00
C TYR A 31 -8.92 4.24 7.95
N LEU A 32 -8.42 4.98 8.93
CA LEU A 32 -6.99 5.31 9.02
C LEU A 32 -6.12 4.05 9.22
N SER A 33 -6.62 3.06 9.97
CA SER A 33 -5.94 1.76 10.11
C SER A 33 -5.86 1.04 8.77
N MET A 34 -6.97 0.99 8.01
CA MET A 34 -6.98 0.41 6.66
C MET A 34 -6.03 1.14 5.70
N ALA A 35 -6.03 2.47 5.71
CA ALA A 35 -5.12 3.26 4.88
C ALA A 35 -3.65 2.93 5.14
N ARG A 36 -3.26 2.83 6.42
CA ARG A 36 -1.92 2.39 6.83
C ARG A 36 -1.62 0.97 6.34
N GLY A 37 -2.56 0.04 6.50
CA GLY A 37 -2.42 -1.34 6.03
C GLY A 37 -2.14 -1.42 4.52
N PHE A 38 -2.91 -0.69 3.71
CA PHE A 38 -2.71 -0.66 2.26
C PHE A 38 -1.37 -0.04 1.85
N ARG A 39 -0.92 1.03 2.52
CA ARG A 39 0.43 1.61 2.29
C ARG A 39 1.53 0.62 2.60
N THR A 40 1.47 -0.05 3.75
CA THR A 40 2.45 -1.05 4.14
C THR A 40 2.54 -2.18 3.11
N GLN A 41 1.39 -2.69 2.65
CA GLN A 41 1.36 -3.72 1.61
C GLN A 41 1.98 -3.24 0.28
N ALA A 42 1.69 -2.00 -0.12
CA ALA A 42 2.24 -1.41 -1.33
C ALA A 42 3.78 -1.33 -1.26
N GLU A 43 4.33 -0.91 -0.12
CA GLU A 43 5.78 -0.81 0.08
C GLU A 43 6.45 -2.18 0.18
N ILE A 44 5.84 -3.17 0.85
CA ILE A 44 6.33 -4.55 0.86
C ILE A 44 6.40 -5.11 -0.56
N LEU A 45 5.36 -4.92 -1.38
CA LEU A 45 5.34 -5.40 -2.77
C LEU A 45 6.40 -4.69 -3.62
N LYS A 46 6.59 -3.39 -3.42
CA LYS A 46 7.64 -2.62 -4.09
C LYS A 46 9.04 -3.12 -3.69
N ALA A 47 9.28 -3.39 -2.41
CA ALA A 47 10.54 -3.95 -1.91
C ALA A 47 10.79 -5.36 -2.46
N LYS A 48 9.79 -6.24 -2.44
CA LYS A 48 9.86 -7.59 -3.04
C LYS A 48 10.23 -7.53 -4.53
N LYS A 49 9.70 -6.56 -5.29
CA LYS A 49 10.09 -6.35 -6.70
C LYS A 49 11.56 -5.97 -6.84
N GLN A 50 12.05 -5.05 -6.00
CA GLN A 50 13.44 -4.62 -6.04
C GLN A 50 14.39 -5.78 -5.71
N LEU A 51 14.07 -6.58 -4.70
CA LEU A 51 14.83 -7.78 -4.36
C LEU A 51 14.86 -8.80 -5.50
N LYS A 52 13.72 -9.05 -6.16
CA LYS A 52 13.67 -9.94 -7.34
C LYS A 52 14.53 -9.42 -8.49
N LYS A 53 14.55 -8.11 -8.74
CA LYS A 53 15.41 -7.51 -9.76
C LYS A 53 16.90 -7.69 -9.44
N LYS A 54 17.29 -7.42 -8.18
CA LYS A 54 18.68 -7.59 -7.72
C LYS A 54 19.15 -9.05 -7.83
N LYS A 55 18.28 -10.01 -7.51
CA LYS A 55 18.61 -11.44 -7.67
C LYS A 55 18.86 -11.82 -9.13
N ARG A 56 18.02 -11.35 -10.07
CA ARG A 56 18.20 -11.63 -11.50
C ARG A 56 19.48 -11.02 -12.07
N SER A 57 19.82 -9.80 -11.68
CA SER A 57 21.06 -9.16 -12.15
C SER A 57 22.34 -9.83 -11.64
N ILE A 58 22.28 -10.56 -10.53
CA ILE A 58 23.42 -11.31 -9.97
C ILE A 58 23.53 -12.71 -10.62
N SER A 59 22.42 -13.32 -11.04
CA SER A 59 22.42 -14.64 -11.68
C SER A 59 22.73 -14.62 -13.19
N ASP A 60 22.71 -13.43 -13.81
CA ASP A 60 23.05 -13.23 -15.24
C ASP A 60 24.52 -12.75 -15.43
N GLN A 61 25.35 -12.81 -14.38
CA GLN A 61 26.81 -12.60 -14.43
C GLN A 61 27.53 -13.92 -14.15
#